data_AF-Q3V5Y5-F1
#
_entry.id   AF-Q3V5Y5-F1
#
_cell.length_a   1.000
_cell.length_b   1.000
_cell.length_c   1.000
_cell.angle_alpha   90.00
_cell.angle_beta   90.00
_cell.angle_gamma   90.00
#
_symmetry.space_group_name_H-M   'P 1'
#
loop_
_entity.id
_entity.type
_entity.pdbx_description
1 polymer ?
#
loop_
_entity_poly.entity_id
_entity_poly.type
_entity_poly.pdbx_seq_one_letter_code
_entity_poly.pdbx_strand_id
1 'polypeptide(L)'
;PKINEETAERQLNELINVDSHDEYENRLSRISSALANWMKSVFNMDTTTKEEFDPVWLSIDEYKSQANESMANAWRIITLPNWTVEKRGTVRGDVVESRKVEGFGKVYRFTGVVNCPARFLYEEFKNNLTKLPEWNPTILKCEIIKEIGDGVDLSYQVTAGGGRGIITPRDFVILRRTALLSREGRVVDDNPHGYISSGVSVQVP
;
A
#
# COMPACT_ATOMS: atom_id res chain seq x y z
N PRO A 1 -3.45 21.47 -42.67
CA PRO A 1 -3.11 20.41 -43.64
C PRO A 1 -4.00 19.19 -43.39
N LYS A 2 -4.73 18.70 -44.39
CA LYS A 2 -5.49 17.44 -44.23
C LYS A 2 -4.47 16.34 -43.90
N ILE A 3 -4.63 15.75 -42.74
CA ILE A 3 -3.72 14.73 -42.24
C ILE A 3 -4.00 13.46 -43.05
N ASN A 4 -2.97 12.87 -43.64
CA ASN A 4 -3.11 11.65 -44.43
C ASN A 4 -3.13 10.45 -43.48
N GLU A 5 -4.33 10.07 -43.04
CA GLU A 5 -4.61 8.97 -42.09
C GLU A 5 -3.92 7.66 -42.49
N GLU A 6 -3.93 7.28 -43.77
CA GLU A 6 -3.28 6.03 -44.22
C GLU A 6 -1.77 6.02 -43.95
N THR A 7 -1.11 7.18 -44.05
CA THR A 7 0.33 7.28 -43.76
C THR A 7 0.60 7.20 -42.26
N ALA A 8 -0.30 7.76 -41.45
CA ALA A 8 -0.19 7.73 -40.00
C ALA A 8 -0.43 6.32 -39.43
N GLU A 9 -1.44 5.61 -39.93
CA GLU A 9 -1.75 4.24 -39.54
C GLU A 9 -0.62 3.26 -39.92
N ARG A 10 0.00 3.45 -41.09
CA ARG A 10 1.16 2.66 -41.48
C ARG A 10 2.35 2.86 -40.54
N GLN A 11 2.67 4.10 -40.19
CA GLN A 11 3.76 4.40 -39.26
C GLN A 11 3.48 3.85 -37.86
N LEU A 12 2.21 3.88 -37.42
CA LEU A 12 1.77 3.28 -36.16
C LEU A 12 1.92 1.76 -36.16
N ASN A 13 1.52 1.09 -37.24
CA ASN A 13 1.67 -0.36 -37.39
C ASN A 13 3.15 -0.80 -37.44
N GLU A 14 4.04 0.03 -37.97
CA GLU A 14 5.49 -0.21 -37.99
C GLU A 14 6.18 0.00 -36.62
N LEU A 15 5.51 0.67 -35.67
CA LEU A 15 5.98 0.86 -34.29
C LEU A 15 5.51 -0.25 -33.36
N ILE A 16 4.25 -0.67 -33.48
CA ILE A 16 3.66 -1.68 -32.58
C ILE A 16 4.12 -3.11 -32.89
N ASN A 17 4.61 -3.35 -34.11
CA ASN A 17 5.13 -4.64 -34.55
C ASN A 17 6.66 -4.69 -34.45
N VAL A 18 7.20 -4.43 -33.25
CA VAL A 18 8.63 -4.46 -32.97
C VAL A 18 8.87 -5.35 -31.76
N ASP A 19 9.74 -6.36 -31.93
CA ASP A 19 9.94 -7.42 -30.94
C ASP A 19 10.88 -7.03 -29.77
N SER A 20 11.56 -5.87 -29.85
CA SER A 20 12.45 -5.40 -28.80
C SER A 20 12.19 -3.95 -28.38
N HIS A 21 12.33 -3.70 -27.07
CA HIS A 21 12.10 -2.39 -26.47
C HIS A 21 13.09 -1.32 -27.00
N ASP A 22 14.34 -1.67 -27.23
CA ASP A 22 15.35 -0.74 -27.75
C ASP A 22 15.07 -0.33 -29.21
N GLU A 23 14.51 -1.23 -30.01
CA GLU A 23 14.11 -0.93 -31.39
C GLU A 23 12.83 -0.09 -31.41
N TYR A 24 11.92 -0.31 -30.46
CA TYR A 24 10.74 0.51 -30.26
C TYR A 24 11.13 1.97 -29.96
N GLU A 25 12.00 2.21 -28.98
CA GLU A 25 12.46 3.56 -28.59
C GLU A 25 13.20 4.27 -29.74
N ASN A 26 14.07 3.55 -30.45
CA ASN A 26 14.76 4.10 -31.62
C ASN A 26 13.78 4.48 -32.75
N ARG A 27 12.71 3.70 -32.96
CA ARG A 27 11.68 4.03 -33.96
C ARG A 27 10.78 5.16 -33.50
N LEU A 28 10.47 5.23 -32.21
CA LEU A 28 9.66 6.29 -31.61
C LEU A 28 10.29 7.67 -31.82
N SER A 29 11.61 7.78 -31.61
CA SER A 29 12.36 9.02 -31.83
C SER A 29 12.39 9.49 -33.30
N ARG A 30 12.12 8.58 -34.25
CA ARG A 30 12.11 8.85 -35.69
C ARG A 30 10.72 9.13 -36.25
N ILE A 31 9.68 9.08 -35.42
CA ILE A 31 8.31 9.37 -35.84
C ILE A 31 8.21 10.80 -36.36
N SER A 32 7.60 10.94 -37.54
CA SER A 32 7.42 12.26 -38.15
C SER A 32 6.47 13.13 -37.32
N SER A 33 6.74 14.43 -37.29
CA SER A 33 5.86 15.43 -36.68
C SER A 33 4.43 15.36 -37.20
N ALA A 34 4.21 14.80 -38.39
CA ALA A 34 2.88 14.57 -38.95
C ALA A 34 2.08 13.49 -38.20
N LEU A 35 2.68 12.37 -37.81
CA LEU A 35 2.01 11.35 -36.98
C LEU A 35 1.76 11.88 -35.57
N ALA A 36 2.73 12.60 -34.99
CA ALA A 36 2.53 13.26 -33.70
C ALA A 36 1.38 14.28 -33.73
N ASN A 37 1.26 15.05 -34.82
CA ASN A 37 0.17 16.01 -35.01
C ASN A 37 -1.18 15.33 -35.34
N TRP A 38 -1.16 14.19 -36.04
CA TRP A 38 -2.34 13.36 -36.24
C TRP A 38 -2.87 12.80 -34.92
N MET A 39 -2.01 12.18 -34.12
CA MET A 39 -2.38 11.67 -32.80
C MET A 39 -2.98 12.79 -31.95
N LYS A 40 -2.36 13.98 -31.94
CA LYS A 40 -2.91 15.15 -31.23
C LYS A 40 -4.31 15.54 -31.71
N SER A 41 -4.59 15.42 -33.01
CA SER A 41 -5.91 15.68 -33.60
C SER A 41 -6.93 14.60 -33.28
N VAL A 42 -6.54 13.32 -33.28
CA VAL A 42 -7.41 12.17 -32.96
C VAL A 42 -7.76 12.15 -31.47
N PHE A 43 -6.78 12.43 -30.61
CA PHE A 43 -6.96 12.50 -29.15
C PHE A 43 -7.48 13.84 -28.65
N ASN A 44 -7.83 14.77 -29.56
CA ASN A 44 -8.44 16.06 -29.27
C ASN A 44 -7.76 16.82 -28.11
N MET A 45 -6.42 16.84 -28.09
CA MET A 45 -5.64 17.58 -27.09
C MET A 45 -5.67 19.07 -27.43
N ASP A 46 -6.56 19.81 -26.80
CA ASP A 46 -6.50 21.28 -26.77
C ASP A 46 -5.30 21.71 -25.90
N THR A 47 -4.17 22.07 -26.53
CA THR A 47 -2.95 22.47 -25.81
C THR A 47 -3.01 23.90 -25.26
N THR A 48 -4.19 24.53 -25.27
CA THR A 48 -4.39 25.91 -24.83
C THR A 48 -4.88 26.00 -23.39
N THR A 49 -5.46 24.92 -22.85
CA THR A 49 -5.76 24.78 -21.42
C THR A 49 -4.66 23.95 -20.78
N LYS A 50 -3.86 24.57 -19.90
CA LYS A 50 -2.98 23.85 -18.97
C LYS A 50 -3.86 23.09 -17.97
N GLU A 51 -4.42 21.97 -18.37
CA GLU A 51 -4.83 20.93 -17.44
C GLU A 51 -3.72 19.88 -17.44
N GLU A 52 -2.98 19.88 -16.34
CA GLU A 52 -1.96 18.91 -16.00
C GLU A 52 -2.61 17.52 -16.01
N PHE A 53 -1.91 16.51 -16.53
CA PHE A 53 -2.38 15.13 -16.49
C PHE A 53 -2.64 14.71 -15.04
N ASP A 54 -3.90 14.54 -14.68
CA ASP A 54 -4.37 14.17 -13.34
C ASP A 54 -4.75 12.67 -13.32
N PRO A 55 -3.87 11.79 -12.83
CA PRO A 55 -4.19 10.37 -12.70
C PRO A 55 -5.11 10.17 -11.49
N VAL A 56 -6.40 10.40 -11.68
CA VAL A 56 -7.43 10.16 -10.65
C VAL A 56 -7.67 8.65 -10.49
N TRP A 57 -6.81 8.00 -9.70
CA TRP A 57 -7.05 6.68 -9.13
C TRP A 57 -6.70 6.73 -7.64
N LEU A 58 -7.67 7.16 -6.82
CA LEU A 58 -7.53 7.63 -5.44
C LEU A 58 -6.38 8.65 -5.30
N SER A 59 -6.73 9.93 -5.20
CA SER A 59 -5.75 10.98 -4.91
C SER A 59 -4.88 10.56 -3.72
N ILE A 60 -3.59 10.94 -3.72
CA ILE A 60 -2.66 10.68 -2.61
C ILE A 60 -3.30 11.05 -1.26
N ASP A 61 -4.20 12.04 -1.25
CA ASP A 61 -4.90 12.50 -0.05
C ASP A 61 -6.03 11.57 0.40
N GLU A 62 -6.71 10.85 -0.50
CA GLU A 62 -7.66 9.80 -0.12
C GLU A 62 -6.94 8.62 0.55
N TYR A 63 -5.79 8.19 0.05
CA TYR A 63 -4.98 7.18 0.73
C TYR A 63 -4.48 7.67 2.09
N LYS A 64 -4.04 8.92 2.21
CA LYS A 64 -3.67 9.47 3.53
C LYS A 64 -4.87 9.48 4.48
N SER A 65 -6.05 9.88 4.00
CA SER A 65 -7.29 9.90 4.78
C SER A 65 -7.65 8.50 5.27
N GLN A 66 -7.66 7.52 4.37
CA GLN A 66 -7.95 6.12 4.70
C GLN A 66 -6.92 5.53 5.68
N ALA A 67 -5.63 5.86 5.51
CA ALA A 67 -4.57 5.42 6.42
C ALA A 67 -4.76 6.01 7.84
N ASN A 68 -5.14 7.29 7.93
CA ASN A 68 -5.43 7.95 9.21
C ASN A 68 -6.69 7.39 9.87
N GLU A 69 -7.73 7.12 9.10
CA GLU A 69 -8.96 6.48 9.60
C GLU A 69 -8.67 5.07 10.13
N SER A 70 -7.87 4.28 9.39
CA SER A 70 -7.42 2.96 9.81
C SER A 70 -6.72 3.00 11.17
N MET A 71 -5.82 3.96 11.37
CA MET A 71 -5.12 4.17 12.64
C MET A 71 -6.07 4.57 13.77
N ALA A 72 -6.98 5.53 13.53
CA ALA A 72 -7.95 5.96 14.52
C ALA A 72 -8.87 4.81 14.96
N ASN A 73 -9.32 3.99 14.00
CA ASN A 73 -10.09 2.79 14.28
C ASN A 73 -9.28 1.75 15.06
N ALA A 74 -8.03 1.49 14.70
CA ALA A 74 -7.16 0.56 15.42
C ALA A 74 -6.97 0.98 16.89
N TRP A 75 -6.70 2.26 17.14
CA TRP A 75 -6.58 2.79 18.50
C TRP A 75 -7.88 2.69 19.31
N ARG A 76 -9.01 3.07 18.69
CA ARG A 76 -10.33 2.93 19.31
C ARG A 76 -10.62 1.48 19.68
N ILE A 77 -10.32 0.54 18.79
CA ILE A 77 -10.60 -0.88 18.99
C ILE A 77 -9.71 -1.47 20.09
N ILE A 78 -8.40 -1.24 20.04
CA ILE A 78 -7.46 -1.85 21.00
C ILE A 78 -7.74 -1.43 22.45
N THR A 79 -8.31 -0.23 22.64
CA THR A 79 -8.66 0.36 23.94
C THR A 79 -10.06 -0.03 24.43
N LEU A 80 -10.85 -0.79 23.66
CA LEU A 80 -12.16 -1.24 24.12
C LEU A 80 -12.05 -2.13 25.37
N PRO A 81 -12.99 -2.04 26.33
CA PRO A 81 -13.05 -2.94 27.48
C PRO A 81 -13.70 -4.27 27.11
N ASN A 82 -13.73 -5.23 28.05
CA ASN A 82 -14.48 -6.49 27.98
C ASN A 82 -14.14 -7.38 26.76
N TRP A 83 -12.88 -7.82 26.69
CA TRP A 83 -12.43 -8.83 25.73
C TRP A 83 -12.61 -10.24 26.29
N THR A 84 -12.90 -11.21 25.43
CA THR A 84 -13.03 -12.62 25.80
C THR A 84 -11.71 -13.34 25.56
N VAL A 85 -11.13 -13.96 26.58
CA VAL A 85 -9.88 -14.73 26.44
C VAL A 85 -10.15 -16.00 25.63
N GLU A 86 -9.43 -16.18 24.52
CA GLU A 86 -9.49 -17.35 23.64
C GLU A 86 -8.36 -18.33 23.94
N LYS A 87 -7.16 -17.81 24.21
CA LYS A 87 -5.97 -18.63 24.49
C LYS A 87 -4.98 -17.88 25.36
N ARG A 88 -4.29 -18.63 26.23
CA ARG A 88 -3.14 -18.14 27.00
C ARG A 88 -1.92 -19.02 26.69
N GLY A 89 -0.81 -18.37 26.37
CA GLY A 89 0.49 -19.01 26.16
C GLY A 89 1.01 -19.59 27.46
N THR A 90 1.48 -20.83 27.42
CA THR A 90 1.94 -21.57 28.60
C THR A 90 3.34 -21.17 29.06
N VAL A 91 4.15 -20.59 28.17
CA VAL A 91 5.56 -20.28 28.45
C VAL A 91 5.76 -18.85 28.93
N ARG A 92 5.26 -17.86 28.17
CA ARG A 92 5.45 -16.44 28.44
C ARG A 92 4.19 -15.71 28.89
N GLY A 93 3.07 -16.42 28.99
CA GLY A 93 1.79 -15.85 29.42
C GLY A 93 1.08 -14.99 28.38
N ASP A 94 1.54 -15.00 27.11
CA ASP A 94 0.92 -14.24 26.00
C ASP A 94 -0.58 -14.54 25.91
N VAL A 95 -1.39 -13.54 25.58
CA VAL A 95 -2.85 -13.68 25.60
C VAL A 95 -3.41 -13.38 24.22
N VAL A 96 -4.24 -14.30 23.74
CA VAL A 96 -5.13 -14.06 22.59
C VAL A 96 -6.54 -13.88 23.14
N GLU A 97 -7.16 -12.78 22.77
CA GLU A 97 -8.53 -12.44 23.14
C GLU A 97 -9.34 -12.11 21.88
N SER A 98 -10.66 -12.14 21.98
CA SER A 98 -11.54 -11.73 20.89
C SER A 98 -12.72 -10.88 21.37
N ARG A 99 -13.30 -10.14 20.43
CA ARG A 99 -14.51 -9.36 20.64
C ARG A 99 -15.25 -9.17 19.32
N LYS A 100 -16.59 -9.10 19.37
CA LYS A 100 -17.39 -8.60 18.25
C LYS A 100 -17.39 -7.07 18.26
N VAL A 101 -16.96 -6.46 17.16
CA VAL A 101 -16.90 -5.01 16.96
C VAL A 101 -17.80 -4.67 15.77
N GLU A 102 -18.71 -3.72 15.97
CA GLU A 102 -19.57 -3.21 14.90
C GLU A 102 -18.73 -2.68 13.74
N GLY A 103 -19.09 -3.05 12.50
CA GLY A 103 -18.33 -2.71 11.29
C GLY A 103 -17.11 -3.61 11.00
N PHE A 104 -16.55 -4.30 12.00
CA PHE A 104 -15.34 -5.12 11.84
C PHE A 104 -15.55 -6.62 12.11
N GLY A 105 -16.72 -7.02 12.62
CA GLY A 105 -17.02 -8.41 12.93
C GLY A 105 -16.23 -8.93 14.13
N LYS A 106 -15.72 -10.16 14.06
CA LYS A 106 -14.92 -10.75 15.14
C LYS A 106 -13.46 -10.27 15.01
N VAL A 107 -13.02 -9.46 15.96
CA VAL A 107 -11.65 -8.95 16.05
C VAL A 107 -10.88 -9.77 17.08
N TYR A 108 -9.61 -10.05 16.80
CA TYR A 108 -8.68 -10.71 17.71
C TYR A 108 -7.63 -9.71 18.20
N ARG A 109 -7.27 -9.81 19.49
CA ARG A 109 -6.18 -9.06 20.11
C ARG A 109 -5.14 -10.04 20.64
N PHE A 110 -3.89 -9.87 20.21
CA PHE A 110 -2.74 -10.55 20.77
C PHE A 110 -1.97 -9.58 21.67
N THR A 111 -1.69 -10.00 22.91
CA THR A 111 -0.89 -9.23 23.87
C THR A 111 0.29 -10.08 24.30
N GLY A 112 1.51 -9.57 24.08
CA GLY A 112 2.76 -10.19 24.53
C GLY A 112 3.71 -9.12 25.06
N VAL A 113 4.64 -9.52 25.93
CA VAL A 113 5.66 -8.63 26.50
C VAL A 113 7.02 -8.98 25.91
N VAL A 114 7.70 -7.96 25.37
CA VAL A 114 9.04 -8.10 24.79
C VAL A 114 10.02 -7.28 25.62
N ASN A 115 11.17 -7.87 25.92
CA ASN A 115 12.24 -7.20 26.68
C ASN A 115 13.09 -6.31 25.77
N CYS A 116 12.49 -5.25 25.22
CA CYS A 116 13.21 -4.23 24.45
C CYS A 116 12.54 -2.86 24.59
N PRO A 117 13.26 -1.75 24.30
CA PRO A 117 12.65 -0.42 24.27
C PRO A 117 11.55 -0.33 23.20
N ALA A 118 10.38 0.20 23.57
CA ALA A 118 9.25 0.33 22.64
C ALA A 118 9.60 1.11 21.36
N ARG A 119 10.41 2.17 21.50
CA ARG A 119 10.90 2.98 20.37
C ARG A 119 11.71 2.16 19.37
N PHE A 120 12.62 1.32 19.87
CA PHE A 120 13.45 0.46 19.02
C PHE A 120 12.57 -0.49 18.19
N LEU A 121 11.61 -1.14 18.84
CA LEU A 121 10.70 -2.07 18.16
C LEU A 121 9.83 -1.34 17.11
N TYR A 122 9.36 -0.14 17.42
CA TYR A 122 8.63 0.70 16.48
C TYR A 122 9.48 1.08 15.26
N GLU A 123 10.71 1.55 15.47
CA GLU A 123 11.63 1.93 14.38
C GLU A 123 11.99 0.71 13.50
N GLU A 124 12.16 -0.46 14.11
CA GLU A 124 12.41 -1.72 13.37
C GLU A 124 11.23 -2.06 12.46
N PHE A 125 10.00 -2.05 12.99
CA PHE A 125 8.81 -2.31 12.18
C PHE A 125 8.53 -1.23 11.14
N LYS A 126 8.85 0.04 11.42
CA LYS A 126 8.67 1.16 10.49
C LYS A 126 9.64 1.06 9.32
N ASN A 127 10.93 0.91 9.60
CA ASN A 127 12.02 1.12 8.63
C ASN A 127 12.49 -0.18 7.95
N ASN A 128 12.35 -1.34 8.59
CA ASN A 128 12.86 -2.62 8.08
C ASN A 128 11.72 -3.55 7.61
N LEU A 129 10.61 -2.99 7.11
CA LEU A 129 9.44 -3.78 6.69
C LEU A 129 9.79 -4.83 5.62
N THR A 130 10.65 -4.50 4.66
CA THR A 130 11.08 -5.43 3.59
C THR A 130 11.91 -6.62 4.11
N LYS A 131 12.48 -6.52 5.31
CA LYS A 131 13.24 -7.58 5.97
C LYS A 131 12.37 -8.50 6.83
N LEU A 132 11.06 -8.24 6.94
CA LEU A 132 10.13 -9.12 7.66
C LEU A 132 10.28 -10.61 7.28
N PRO A 133 10.42 -11.00 6.00
CA PRO A 133 10.55 -12.41 5.63
C PRO A 133 11.81 -13.10 6.17
N GLU A 134 12.85 -12.34 6.54
CA GLU A 134 14.12 -12.91 7.03
C GLU A 134 13.97 -13.60 8.39
N TRP A 135 13.01 -13.15 9.21
CA TRP A 135 12.81 -13.64 10.57
C TRP A 135 11.38 -14.05 10.89
N ASN A 136 10.38 -13.58 10.13
CA ASN A 136 8.98 -13.94 10.34
C ASN A 136 8.54 -15.02 9.34
N PRO A 137 8.46 -16.30 9.73
CA PRO A 137 8.09 -17.39 8.83
C PRO A 137 6.65 -17.34 8.33
N THR A 138 5.81 -16.44 8.88
CA THR A 138 4.43 -16.24 8.42
C THR A 138 4.33 -15.33 7.20
N ILE A 139 5.43 -14.66 6.82
CA ILE A 139 5.51 -13.76 5.67
C ILE A 139 6.54 -14.34 4.68
N LEU A 140 6.11 -14.60 3.45
CA LEU A 140 6.95 -15.12 2.38
C LEU A 140 7.65 -14.01 1.60
N LYS A 141 6.99 -12.86 1.45
CA LYS A 141 7.47 -11.72 0.67
C LYS A 141 6.92 -10.43 1.24
N CYS A 142 7.73 -9.37 1.26
CA CYS A 142 7.30 -8.02 1.63
C CYS A 142 8.08 -6.98 0.82
N GLU A 143 7.38 -6.15 0.05
CA GLU A 143 7.96 -5.09 -0.78
C GLU A 143 7.22 -3.77 -0.54
N ILE A 144 7.96 -2.65 -0.50
CA ILE A 144 7.35 -1.32 -0.52
C ILE A 144 7.02 -0.98 -1.97
N ILE A 145 5.75 -0.66 -2.23
CA ILE A 145 5.29 -0.17 -3.53
C ILE A 145 5.54 1.33 -3.63
N LYS A 146 5.12 2.09 -2.60
CA LYS A 146 5.21 3.56 -2.62
C LYS A 146 5.14 4.14 -1.22
N GLU A 147 5.97 5.15 -0.95
CA GLU A 147 5.78 6.05 0.19
C GLU A 147 4.81 7.17 -0.22
N ILE A 148 3.74 7.35 0.55
CA ILE A 148 2.63 8.26 0.24
C ILE A 148 2.76 9.57 1.04
N GLY A 149 3.37 9.50 2.22
CA GLY A 149 3.63 10.64 3.09
C GLY A 149 4.34 10.22 4.37
N ASP A 150 4.53 11.15 5.30
CA ASP A 150 5.19 10.84 6.57
C ASP A 150 4.44 9.74 7.33
N GLY A 151 5.12 8.60 7.50
CA GLY A 151 4.58 7.40 8.13
C GLY A 151 3.36 6.83 7.42
N VAL A 152 3.16 7.10 6.13
CA VAL A 152 2.13 6.46 5.29
C VAL A 152 2.81 5.82 4.08
N ASP A 153 2.63 4.51 3.93
CA ASP A 153 3.22 3.75 2.84
C ASP A 153 2.25 2.67 2.32
N LEU A 154 2.52 2.22 1.10
CA LEU A 154 1.85 1.12 0.45
C LEU A 154 2.85 -0.01 0.27
N SER A 155 2.47 -1.23 0.70
CA SER A 155 3.32 -2.41 0.61
C SER A 155 2.60 -3.60 0.01
N TYR A 156 3.31 -4.43 -0.74
CA TYR A 156 2.86 -5.74 -1.18
C TYR A 156 3.39 -6.81 -0.22
N GLN A 157 2.51 -7.64 0.34
CA GLN A 157 2.87 -8.69 1.29
C GLN A 157 2.25 -10.01 0.92
N VAL A 158 3.05 -11.08 0.96
CA VAL A 158 2.59 -12.46 0.73
C VAL A 158 2.75 -13.24 2.03
N THR A 159 1.67 -13.85 2.50
CA THR A 159 1.66 -14.66 3.72
C THR A 159 1.86 -16.13 3.41
N ALA A 160 2.53 -16.83 4.32
CA ALA A 160 2.65 -18.28 4.25
C ALA A 160 1.27 -18.96 4.43
N GLY A 161 1.14 -20.16 3.87
CA GLY A 161 0.00 -21.02 4.17
C GLY A 161 -0.02 -21.46 5.63
N GLY A 162 -1.20 -21.79 6.14
CA GLY A 162 -1.44 -22.12 7.54
C GLY A 162 -2.17 -23.44 7.74
N GLY A 163 -2.31 -23.86 9.00
CA GLY A 163 -3.16 -24.99 9.37
C GLY A 163 -2.74 -26.33 8.78
N ARG A 164 -1.42 -26.61 8.73
CA ARG A 164 -0.86 -27.84 8.14
C ARG A 164 -1.25 -28.04 6.66
N GLY A 165 -1.33 -26.94 5.90
CA GLY A 165 -1.63 -26.96 4.46
C GLY A 165 -3.10 -26.78 4.09
N ILE A 166 -3.99 -26.60 5.08
CA ILE A 166 -5.41 -26.32 4.84
C ILE A 166 -5.62 -24.89 4.33
N ILE A 167 -4.82 -23.93 4.81
CA ILE A 167 -4.92 -22.52 4.43
C ILE A 167 -3.86 -22.25 3.38
N THR A 168 -4.27 -21.89 2.17
CA THR A 168 -3.35 -21.51 1.08
C THR A 168 -2.70 -20.15 1.36
N PRO A 169 -1.50 -19.90 0.79
CA PRO A 169 -0.91 -18.55 0.77
C PRO A 169 -1.89 -17.49 0.25
N ARG A 170 -1.73 -16.27 0.73
CA ARG A 170 -2.51 -15.09 0.33
C ARG A 170 -1.57 -13.92 0.14
N ASP A 171 -1.93 -13.03 -0.76
CA ASP A 171 -1.25 -11.78 -0.97
C ASP A 171 -2.17 -10.59 -0.72
N PHE A 172 -1.55 -9.49 -0.31
CA PHE A 172 -2.23 -8.27 0.11
C PHE A 172 -1.44 -7.06 -0.36
N VAL A 173 -2.15 -6.06 -0.86
CA VAL A 173 -1.65 -4.69 -0.90
C VAL A 173 -2.13 -4.00 0.37
N ILE A 174 -1.20 -3.52 1.19
CA ILE A 174 -1.46 -2.95 2.51
C ILE A 174 -1.09 -1.48 2.51
N LEU A 175 -2.08 -0.63 2.74
CA LEU A 175 -1.92 0.77 3.08
C LEU A 175 -1.67 0.89 4.58
N ARG A 176 -0.47 1.33 4.95
CA ARG A 176 0.01 1.38 6.33
C ARG A 176 0.10 2.82 6.83
N ARG A 177 -0.25 3.04 8.09
CA ARG A 177 0.02 4.25 8.88
C ARG A 177 0.86 3.89 10.11
N THR A 178 1.97 4.58 10.31
CA THR A 178 2.80 4.50 11.52
C THR A 178 2.85 5.86 12.21
N ALA A 179 2.66 5.92 13.53
CA ALA A 179 2.65 7.18 14.25
C ALA A 179 3.03 7.04 15.72
N LEU A 180 3.45 8.16 16.30
CA LEU A 180 3.61 8.39 17.74
C LEU A 180 2.26 8.87 18.29
N LEU A 181 1.81 8.31 19.41
CA LEU A 181 0.50 8.60 19.98
C LEU A 181 0.58 9.17 21.40
N SER A 182 -0.31 10.14 21.68
CA SER A 182 -0.66 10.57 23.04
C SER A 182 -1.46 9.48 23.77
N ARG A 183 -1.71 9.68 25.07
CA ARG A 183 -2.54 8.75 25.87
C ARG A 183 -3.98 8.66 25.36
N GLU A 184 -4.46 9.69 24.68
CA GLU A 184 -5.78 9.78 24.07
C GLU A 184 -5.80 9.23 22.64
N GLY A 185 -4.65 8.81 22.11
CA GLY A 185 -4.52 8.29 20.74
C GLY A 185 -4.40 9.35 19.66
N ARG A 186 -4.01 10.58 20.00
CA ARG A 186 -3.73 11.64 19.03
C ARG A 186 -2.30 11.54 18.55
N VAL A 187 -2.05 11.87 17.28
CA VAL A 187 -0.67 11.95 16.75
C VAL A 187 0.08 13.07 17.46
N VAL A 188 1.31 12.78 17.86
CA VAL A 188 2.24 13.74 18.49
C VAL A 188 3.62 13.62 17.84
N ASP A 189 4.36 14.73 17.84
CA ASP A 189 5.70 14.78 17.23
C ASP A 189 6.81 14.39 18.23
N ASP A 190 6.57 14.58 19.53
CA ASP A 190 7.50 14.25 20.60
C ASP A 190 6.80 13.67 21.84
N ASN A 191 7.60 13.10 22.76
CA ASN A 191 7.15 12.56 24.04
C ASN A 191 5.90 11.63 23.98
N PRO A 192 5.92 10.58 23.15
CA PRO A 192 4.75 9.72 22.96
C PRO A 192 4.42 8.91 24.20
N HIS A 193 3.12 8.66 24.42
CA HIS A 193 2.65 7.64 25.34
C HIS A 193 2.80 6.23 24.75
N GLY A 194 2.68 6.11 23.43
CA GLY A 194 2.82 4.84 22.72
C GLY A 194 3.11 5.03 21.24
N TYR A 195 3.34 3.91 20.57
CA TYR A 195 3.63 3.85 19.13
C TYR A 195 2.60 2.95 18.47
N ILE A 196 2.16 3.30 17.26
CA ILE A 196 1.19 2.51 16.51
C ILE A 196 1.69 2.25 15.09
N SER A 197 1.35 1.06 14.58
CA SER A 197 1.40 0.70 13.18
C SER A 197 0.05 0.06 12.85
N SER A 198 -0.71 0.66 11.94
CA SER A 198 -1.99 0.14 11.46
C SER A 198 -1.91 -0.09 9.96
N GLY A 199 -2.58 -1.13 9.46
CA GLY A 199 -2.64 -1.44 8.04
C GLY A 199 -4.05 -1.78 7.64
N VAL A 200 -4.47 -1.34 6.46
CA VAL A 200 -5.70 -1.79 5.80
C VAL A 200 -5.35 -2.37 4.44
N SER A 201 -5.96 -3.50 4.10
CA SER A 201 -5.80 -4.04 2.75
C SER A 201 -6.61 -3.17 1.79
N VAL A 202 -5.94 -2.71 0.72
CA VAL A 202 -6.59 -1.96 -0.36
C VAL A 202 -6.61 -2.83 -1.60
N GLN A 203 -7.69 -2.72 -2.38
CA GLN A 203 -7.73 -3.29 -3.72
C GLN A 203 -7.07 -2.27 -4.64
N VAL A 204 -6.01 -2.71 -5.32
CA VAL A 204 -5.49 -1.98 -6.49
C VAL A 204 -6.36 -2.43 -7.67
N PRO A 205 -7.05 -1.50 -8.37
CA PRO A 205 -7.92 -1.85 -9.49
C PRO A 205 -7.17 -2.54 -10.64
#